data_AF-A0A0J1FXU9-F1
#
_entry.id   AF-A0A0J1FXU9-F1
#
_cell.length_a   1.000
_cell.length_b   1.000
_cell.length_c   1.000
_cell.angle_alpha   90.00
_cell.angle_beta   90.00
_cell.angle_gamma   90.00
#
_symmetry.space_group_name_H-M   'P 1'
#
loop_
_entity.id
_entity.type
_entity.pdbx_description
1 polymer ?
#
loop_
_entity_poly.entity_id
_entity_poly.type
_entity_poly.pdbx_seq_one_letter_code
_entity_poly.pdbx_strand_id
1 'polypeptide(L)'
;MLEPENELLQWAKFLNGKREEDFKEMAEKNEYINEAYQILKNISADDRKRIEYESREKAIRDYNHLIYMAKKEGVEEGMEKGREAGIEAFIQDNTEEGITHERIVEKLQKHFNLDLVSAEEYYEKYR
;
A
#
# COMPACT_ATOMS: atom_id res chain seq x y z
N MET A 1 -26.73 -47.86 -23.98
CA MET A 1 -25.45 -48.42 -24.46
C MET A 1 -24.38 -47.41 -24.11
N LEU A 2 -23.34 -47.80 -23.37
CA LEU A 2 -22.18 -46.95 -23.14
C LEU A 2 -21.50 -46.74 -24.50
N GLU A 3 -21.36 -45.50 -24.95
CA GLU A 3 -20.52 -45.23 -26.12
C GLU A 3 -19.09 -45.70 -25.80
N PRO A 4 -18.43 -46.43 -26.72
CA PRO A 4 -17.04 -46.81 -26.52
C PRO A 4 -16.23 -45.52 -26.34
N GLU A 5 -15.35 -45.50 -25.35
CA GLU A 5 -14.52 -44.34 -25.04
C GLU A 5 -13.65 -44.01 -26.26
N ASN A 6 -14.13 -43.10 -27.11
CA ASN A 6 -13.44 -42.63 -28.30
C ASN A 6 -12.53 -41.47 -27.91
N GLU A 7 -11.42 -41.27 -28.62
CA GLU A 7 -10.41 -40.25 -28.39
C GLU A 7 -11.00 -38.84 -28.21
N LEU A 8 -12.02 -38.47 -28.97
CA LEU A 8 -12.73 -37.20 -28.81
C LEU A 8 -13.38 -37.04 -27.42
N LEU A 9 -13.91 -38.12 -26.85
CA LEU A 9 -14.50 -38.10 -25.51
C LEU A 9 -13.41 -37.98 -24.43
N GLN A 10 -12.24 -38.58 -24.65
CA GLN A 10 -11.07 -38.43 -23.76
C GLN A 10 -10.57 -36.99 -23.76
N TRP A 11 -10.47 -36.37 -24.94
CA TRP A 11 -10.14 -34.94 -25.07
C TRP A 11 -11.19 -34.04 -24.43
N ALA A 12 -12.49 -34.32 -24.64
CA ALA A 12 -13.56 -33.55 -24.03
C ALA A 12 -13.53 -33.63 -22.49
N LYS A 13 -13.19 -34.79 -21.92
CA LYS A 13 -13.00 -34.95 -20.47
C LYS A 13 -11.75 -34.21 -19.97
N PHE A 14 -10.63 -34.32 -20.69
CA PHE A 14 -9.39 -33.61 -20.37
C PHE A 14 -9.60 -32.09 -20.32
N LEU A 15 -10.23 -31.52 -21.36
CA LEU A 15 -10.47 -30.08 -21.44
C LEU A 15 -11.51 -29.55 -20.42
N ASN A 16 -12.45 -30.40 -19.99
CA ASN A 16 -13.43 -30.05 -18.95
C ASN A 16 -12.97 -30.39 -17.53
N GLY A 17 -11.79 -31.00 -17.36
CA GLY A 17 -11.20 -31.35 -16.08
C GLY A 17 -11.03 -30.11 -15.20
N LYS A 18 -11.35 -30.22 -13.91
CA LYS A 18 -11.23 -29.11 -12.95
C LYS A 18 -10.14 -29.35 -11.92
N ARG A 19 -9.64 -30.58 -11.82
CA ARG A 19 -8.64 -30.99 -10.84
C ARG A 19 -7.55 -31.82 -11.52
N GLU A 20 -6.37 -31.85 -10.90
CA GLU A 20 -5.19 -32.52 -11.44
C GLU A 20 -5.45 -34.00 -11.76
N GLU A 21 -6.30 -34.65 -10.97
CA GLU A 21 -6.69 -36.05 -11.14
C GLU A 21 -7.47 -36.29 -12.43
N ASP A 22 -8.34 -35.36 -12.83
CA ASP A 22 -9.16 -35.47 -14.05
C ASP A 22 -8.27 -35.42 -15.31
N PHE A 23 -7.21 -34.58 -15.27
CA PHE A 23 -6.22 -34.49 -16.35
C PHE A 23 -5.32 -35.73 -16.40
N LYS A 24 -4.86 -36.21 -15.24
CA LYS A 24 -3.98 -37.37 -15.13
C LYS A 24 -4.64 -38.64 -15.64
N GLU A 25 -5.93 -38.85 -15.35
CA GLU A 25 -6.68 -40.02 -15.82
C GLU A 25 -6.71 -40.10 -17.36
N MET A 26 -6.92 -38.97 -18.05
CA MET A 26 -6.96 -38.95 -19.51
C MET A 26 -5.55 -39.03 -20.13
N ALA A 27 -4.55 -38.45 -19.48
CA ALA A 27 -3.14 -38.55 -19.86
C ALA A 27 -2.59 -39.99 -19.76
N GLU A 28 -3.10 -40.83 -18.85
CA GLU A 28 -2.74 -42.24 -18.76
C GLU A 28 -3.34 -43.09 -19.89
N LYS A 29 -4.47 -42.64 -20.47
CA LYS A 29 -5.22 -43.36 -21.51
C LYS A 29 -4.85 -42.98 -22.94
N ASN A 30 -4.26 -41.81 -23.17
CA ASN A 30 -3.93 -41.28 -24.49
C ASN A 30 -2.58 -40.56 -24.49
N GLU A 31 -1.67 -40.97 -25.37
CA GLU A 31 -0.30 -40.43 -25.45
C GLU A 31 -0.25 -38.94 -25.82
N TYR A 32 -1.13 -38.48 -26.72
CA TYR A 32 -1.21 -37.08 -27.12
C TYR A 32 -1.79 -36.20 -26.01
N ILE A 33 -2.76 -36.73 -25.25
CA ILE A 33 -3.26 -36.05 -24.05
C ILE A 33 -2.18 -36.01 -22.98
N ASN A 34 -1.35 -37.04 -22.86
CA ASN A 34 -0.21 -37.02 -21.94
C ASN A 34 0.77 -35.89 -22.26
N GLU A 35 1.16 -35.78 -23.53
CA GLU A 35 2.06 -34.71 -23.97
C GLU A 35 1.46 -33.32 -23.69
N ALA A 36 0.17 -33.13 -24.02
CA ALA A 36 -0.55 -31.89 -23.71
C ALA A 36 -0.62 -31.60 -22.20
N TYR A 37 -0.82 -32.62 -21.37
CA TYR A 37 -0.81 -32.51 -19.91
C TYR A 37 0.57 -32.12 -19.37
N GLN A 38 1.66 -32.68 -19.88
CA GLN A 38 3.02 -32.30 -19.45
C GLN A 38 3.33 -30.84 -19.83
N ILE A 39 2.94 -30.40 -21.04
CA ILE A 39 3.08 -29.00 -21.47
C ILE A 39 2.29 -28.08 -20.53
N LEU A 40 1.03 -28.41 -20.26
CA LEU A 40 0.17 -27.65 -19.34
C LEU A 40 0.78 -27.57 -17.94
N LYS A 41 1.33 -28.68 -17.42
CA LYS A 41 1.97 -28.73 -16.10
C LYS A 41 3.20 -27.83 -16.02
N ASN A 42 4.01 -27.80 -17.07
CA ASN A 42 5.21 -26.96 -17.15
C ASN A 42 4.85 -25.48 -17.18
N ILE A 43 3.93 -25.08 -18.06
CA ILE A 43 3.46 -23.68 -18.15
C ILE A 43 2.79 -23.25 -16.83
N SER A 44 1.93 -24.10 -16.27
CA SER A 44 1.24 -23.82 -14.99
C SER A 44 2.19 -23.76 -13.79
N ALA A 45 3.33 -24.46 -13.83
CA ALA A 45 4.36 -24.34 -12.81
C ALA A 45 5.09 -23.00 -12.91
N ASP A 46 5.33 -22.53 -14.13
CA ASP A 46 5.96 -21.23 -14.38
C ASP A 46 5.02 -20.08 -13.98
N ASP A 47 3.74 -20.15 -14.36
CA ASP A 47 2.73 -19.16 -13.96
C ASP A 47 2.54 -19.10 -12.44
N ARG A 48 2.47 -20.25 -11.75
CA ARG A 48 2.36 -20.26 -10.28
C ARG A 48 3.56 -19.59 -9.62
N LYS A 49 4.78 -19.92 -10.07
CA LYS A 49 6.01 -19.28 -9.56
C LYS A 49 6.05 -17.79 -9.87
N ARG A 50 5.63 -17.40 -11.07
CA ARG A 50 5.53 -16.00 -11.48
C ARG A 50 4.55 -15.23 -10.60
N ILE A 51 3.36 -15.78 -10.36
CA ILE A 51 2.35 -15.17 -9.48
C ILE A 51 2.87 -15.04 -8.05
N GLU A 52 3.53 -16.08 -7.51
CA GLU A 52 4.13 -16.03 -6.18
C GLU A 52 5.21 -14.95 -6.08
N TYR A 53 6.07 -14.86 -7.10
CA TYR A 53 7.09 -13.82 -7.20
C TYR A 53 6.48 -12.42 -7.28
N GLU A 54 5.49 -12.21 -8.15
CA GLU A 54 4.79 -10.94 -8.30
C GLU A 54 4.07 -10.53 -7.00
N SER A 55 3.45 -11.48 -6.30
CA SER A 55 2.79 -11.25 -5.01
C SER A 55 3.81 -10.83 -3.94
N ARG A 56 4.95 -11.51 -3.87
CA ARG A 56 6.04 -11.18 -2.95
C ARG A 56 6.61 -9.79 -3.24
N GLU A 57 6.91 -9.50 -4.50
CA GLU A 57 7.41 -8.19 -4.93
C GLU A 57 6.41 -7.08 -4.60
N LYS A 58 5.12 -7.33 -4.82
CA LYS A 58 4.06 -6.40 -4.45
C LYS A 58 4.04 -6.16 -2.95
N ALA A 59 4.10 -7.21 -2.13
CA ALA A 59 4.12 -7.08 -0.67
C ALA A 59 5.33 -6.27 -0.17
N ILE A 60 6.51 -6.49 -0.75
CA ILE A 60 7.73 -5.73 -0.43
C ILE A 60 7.56 -4.24 -0.80
N ARG A 61 7.03 -3.95 -1.99
CA ARG A 61 6.77 -2.57 -2.44
C ARG A 61 5.75 -1.86 -1.56
N ASP A 62 4.64 -2.53 -1.26
CA ASP A 62 3.58 -2.00 -0.40
C ASP A 62 4.13 -1.71 1.00
N TYR A 63 4.91 -2.62 1.58
CA TYR A 63 5.56 -2.42 2.87
C TYR A 63 6.52 -1.22 2.85
N ASN A 64 7.41 -1.14 1.85
CA ASN A 64 8.34 -0.01 1.72
C ASN A 64 7.62 1.32 1.56
N HIS A 65 6.51 1.33 0.80
CA HIS A 65 5.69 2.51 0.64
C HIS A 65 5.03 2.94 1.95
N LEU A 66 4.46 2.00 2.71
CA LEU A 66 3.87 2.28 4.02
C LEU A 66 4.90 2.88 4.99
N ILE A 67 6.10 2.29 5.08
CA ILE A 67 7.18 2.82 5.94
C ILE A 67 7.63 4.21 5.50
N TYR A 68 7.75 4.43 4.19
CA TYR A 68 8.11 5.74 3.65
C TYR A 68 7.06 6.81 4.01
N MET A 69 5.78 6.48 3.80
CA MET A 69 4.67 7.39 4.11
C MET A 69 4.59 7.68 5.61
N ALA A 70 4.65 6.65 6.46
CA ALA A 70 4.64 6.82 7.91
C ALA A 70 5.81 7.71 8.40
N LYS A 71 7.01 7.53 7.83
CA LYS A 71 8.16 8.40 8.15
C LYS A 71 7.92 9.84 7.69
N LYS A 72 7.39 10.03 6.47
CA LYS A 72 7.12 11.36 5.93
C LYS A 72 6.07 12.09 6.77
N GLU A 73 4.95 11.43 7.05
CA GLU A 73 3.86 11.96 7.88
C GLU A 73 4.35 12.27 9.29
N GLY A 74 5.11 11.37 9.92
CA GLY A 74 5.66 11.62 11.26
C GLY A 74 6.64 12.80 11.33
N VAL A 75 7.42 13.04 10.26
CA VAL A 75 8.28 14.23 10.18
C VAL A 75 7.47 15.50 10.00
N GLU A 76 6.45 15.47 9.13
CA GLU A 76 5.57 16.60 8.87
C GLU A 76 4.77 16.99 10.12
N GLU A 77 4.13 16.01 10.77
CA GLU A 77 3.41 16.19 12.04
C GLU A 77 4.34 16.67 13.16
N GLY A 78 5.56 16.13 13.23
CA GLY A 78 6.56 16.57 14.21
C GLY A 78 7.00 18.02 14.01
N MET A 79 7.17 18.45 12.75
CA MET A 79 7.51 19.84 12.42
C MET A 79 6.34 20.79 12.73
N GLU A 80 5.11 20.41 12.42
CA GLU A 80 3.92 21.21 12.72
C GLU A 80 3.73 21.38 14.24
N LYS A 81 3.77 20.28 14.99
CA LYS A 81 3.68 20.32 16.46
C LYS A 81 4.82 21.11 17.09
N GLY A 82 6.05 20.95 16.59
CA GLY A 82 7.21 21.70 17.08
C GLY A 82 7.09 23.21 16.81
N ARG A 83 6.57 23.58 15.63
CA ARG A 83 6.29 24.97 15.29
C ARG A 83 5.20 25.55 16.19
N GLU A 84 4.10 24.83 16.40
CA GLU A 84 3.00 25.27 17.27
C GLU A 84 3.46 25.43 18.73
N ALA A 85 4.18 24.45 19.28
CA ALA A 85 4.73 24.53 20.64
C ALA A 85 5.71 25.71 20.79
N GLY A 86 6.50 26.00 19.75
CA GLY A 86 7.39 27.17 19.73
C GLY A 86 6.65 28.50 19.70
N ILE A 87 5.51 28.58 19.01
CA ILE A 87 4.63 29.76 19.00
C ILE A 87 3.97 29.93 20.37
N GLU A 88 3.43 28.87 20.96
CA GLU A 88 2.83 28.88 22.29
C GLU A 88 3.82 29.38 23.34
N ALA A 89 5.01 28.79 23.41
CA ALA A 89 6.05 29.18 24.35
C ALA A 89 6.47 30.64 24.17
N PHE A 90 6.57 31.11 22.92
CA PHE A 90 6.88 32.50 22.61
C PHE A 90 5.80 33.48 23.13
N ILE A 91 4.53 33.13 22.95
CA ILE A 91 3.39 33.95 23.39
C ILE A 91 3.35 34.00 24.92
N GLN A 92 3.44 32.84 25.58
CA GLN A 92 3.41 32.75 27.04
C GLN A 92 4.54 33.57 27.67
N ASP A 93 5.78 33.38 27.21
CA ASP A 93 6.96 34.12 27.69
C ASP A 93 6.80 35.64 27.53
N ASN A 94 6.35 36.12 26.36
CA ASN A 94 6.17 37.56 26.14
C ASN A 94 4.98 38.12 26.93
N THR A 95 3.91 37.34 27.16
CA THR A 95 2.78 37.74 28.00
C THR A 95 3.18 37.82 29.47
N GLU A 96 3.97 36.86 29.97
CA GLU A 96 4.54 36.87 31.32
C GLU A 96 5.45 38.07 31.55
N GLU A 97 6.24 38.47 30.55
CA GLU A 97 7.08 39.67 30.57
C GLU A 97 6.28 40.98 30.42
N GLY A 98 4.96 40.91 30.21
CA GLY A 98 4.09 42.09 30.04
C GLY A 98 4.31 42.83 28.72
N ILE A 99 4.78 42.14 27.69
CA ILE A 99 4.90 42.70 26.34
C ILE A 99 3.51 42.97 25.77
N THR A 100 3.36 44.08 25.05
CA THR A 100 2.06 44.48 24.51
C THR A 100 1.59 43.53 23.41
N HIS A 101 0.26 43.35 23.33
CA HIS A 101 -0.43 42.57 22.30
C HIS A 101 0.09 42.87 20.90
N GLU A 102 0.12 44.15 20.51
CA GLU A 102 0.49 44.58 19.17
C GLU A 102 1.92 44.16 18.81
N ARG A 103 2.82 44.17 19.81
CA ARG A 103 4.22 43.78 19.61
C ARG A 103 4.38 42.27 19.51
N ILE A 104 3.59 41.49 20.25
CA ILE A 104 3.57 40.03 20.14
C ILE A 104 3.05 39.63 18.76
N VAL A 105 1.92 40.19 18.31
CA VAL A 105 1.34 39.92 16.99
C VAL A 105 2.25 40.34 15.84
N GLU A 106 2.92 41.49 15.93
CA GLU A 106 3.93 41.91 14.95
C GLU A 106 5.10 40.91 14.87
N LYS A 107 5.62 40.46 16.02
CA LYS A 107 6.69 39.47 16.07
C LYS A 107 6.24 38.10 15.55
N LEU A 108 5.00 37.68 15.83
CA LEU A 108 4.41 36.44 15.31
C LEU A 108 4.38 36.44 13.78
N GLN A 109 3.86 37.52 13.18
CA GLN A 109 3.85 37.68 11.72
C GLN A 109 5.27 37.65 11.13
N LYS A 110 6.21 38.37 11.75
CA LYS A 110 7.58 38.49 11.24
C LYS A 110 8.40 37.20 11.37
N HIS A 111 8.37 36.56 12.54
CA HIS A 111 9.28 35.46 12.87
C HIS A 111 8.72 34.09 12.53
N PHE A 112 7.40 33.94 12.56
CA PHE A 112 6.73 32.70 12.17
C PHE A 112 6.10 32.79 10.78
N ASN A 113 6.20 33.94 10.09
CA ASN A 113 5.66 34.15 8.76
C ASN A 113 4.14 33.89 8.71
N LEU A 114 3.44 34.37 9.73
CA LEU A 114 1.98 34.31 9.86
C LEU A 114 1.37 35.55 9.22
N ASP A 115 0.17 35.42 8.67
CA ASP A 115 -0.67 36.59 8.40
C ASP A 115 -1.29 37.12 9.70
N LEU A 116 -1.89 38.31 9.63
CA LEU A 116 -2.49 38.96 10.79
C LEU A 116 -3.57 38.10 11.45
N VAL A 117 -4.44 37.48 10.65
CA VAL A 117 -5.57 36.69 11.16
C VAL A 117 -5.04 35.49 11.94
N SER A 118 -4.10 34.75 11.35
CA SER A 118 -3.46 33.60 11.98
C SER A 118 -2.68 33.99 13.24
N ALA A 119 -1.94 35.12 13.21
CA ALA A 119 -1.20 35.60 14.38
C ALA A 119 -2.13 35.98 15.54
N GLU A 120 -3.25 36.63 15.26
CA GLU A 120 -4.30 36.93 16.24
C GLU A 120 -4.95 35.65 16.78
N GLU A 121 -5.25 34.67 15.93
CA GLU A 121 -5.78 33.37 16.36
C GLU A 121 -4.81 32.63 17.29
N TYR A 122 -3.52 32.60 16.96
CA TYR A 122 -2.50 31.99 17.83
C TYR A 122 -2.37 32.75 19.15
N TYR A 123 -2.38 34.08 19.12
CA TYR A 123 -2.33 34.90 20.33
C TYR A 123 -3.53 34.62 21.24
N GLU A 124 -4.76 34.70 20.73
CA GLU A 124 -5.96 34.44 21.53
C GLU A 124 -6.02 33.00 22.06
N LYS A 125 -5.47 32.04 21.32
CA LYS A 125 -5.38 30.64 21.76
C LYS A 125 -4.45 30.44 22.95
N TYR A 126 -3.36 31.21 23.04
CA TYR A 126 -2.25 30.94 23.96
C TYR A 126 -1.89 32.07 24.95
N ARG A 127 -2.60 33.20 24.93
CA ARG A 127 -2.42 34.34 25.86
C ARG A 127 -2.91 34.07 27.28
#